data_AF-A0A7X9DJD9-F1
#
_entry.id   AF-A0A7X9DJD9-F1
#
_cell.length_a   1.000
_cell.length_b   1.000
_cell.length_c   1.000
_cell.angle_alpha   90.00
_cell.angle_beta   90.00
_cell.angle_gamma   90.00
#
_symmetry.space_group_name_H-M   'P 1'
#
loop_
_entity.id
_entity.type
_entity.pdbx_description
1 polymer ?
#
loop_
_entity_poly.entity_id
_entity_poly.type
_entity_poly.pdbx_seq_one_letter_code
_entity_poly.pdbx_strand_id
1 'polypeptide(L)'
;MDTKSTHSEQLAYRAYVENNIQYINEIHKKIEKLILKLEKEHISLKECFSQLENEINLLLKVYSHFTSLGGYNYCLKLKALIDSYQKVTNTEIQLSALYYIHSKILELQEEQLKHFPHLTQKKALYDELTSTKKFVEDDVHNCTYKWITFKRNGMWFVVLFDSYLLLNTSDVSGLKPLSQNYYQATFNNTTITIRDPLRLDEQPSTTVVLVNYHNSIYGYFYDSIGKKLGARSNILQQMAKAPEGYSLPLYGRIRLFGDSYIYLKHVDVNKPG
;
A
#
# COMPACT_ATOMS: atom_id res chain seq x y z
N MET A 1 24.12 -22.43 34.68
CA MET A 1 24.42 -22.11 33.26
C MET A 1 23.10 -21.99 32.51
N ASP A 2 22.67 -20.88 31.94
CA ASP A 2 22.88 -19.46 32.24
C ASP A 2 21.71 -18.70 31.58
N THR A 3 20.49 -18.92 32.08
CA THR A 3 19.27 -18.28 31.55
C THR A 3 19.31 -16.75 31.66
N LYS A 4 20.16 -16.19 32.53
CA LYS A 4 20.41 -14.74 32.64
C LYS A 4 21.34 -14.19 31.56
N SER A 5 22.33 -14.94 31.06
CA SER A 5 23.21 -14.45 29.97
C SER A 5 22.49 -14.46 28.62
N THR A 6 21.64 -15.47 28.36
CA THR A 6 20.86 -15.54 27.11
C THR A 6 19.85 -14.40 26.98
N HIS A 7 19.23 -13.97 28.09
CA HIS A 7 18.29 -12.84 28.09
C HIS A 7 19.01 -11.49 27.89
N SER A 8 20.19 -11.32 28.52
CA SER A 8 21.06 -10.16 28.35
C SER A 8 21.56 -10.01 26.92
N GLU A 9 22.00 -11.12 26.29
CA GLU A 9 22.47 -11.16 24.91
C GLU A 9 21.35 -10.86 23.91
N GLN A 10 20.14 -11.37 24.15
CA GLN A 10 18.96 -11.06 23.35
C GLN A 10 18.58 -9.56 23.46
N LEU A 11 18.67 -8.96 24.64
CA LEU A 11 18.43 -7.53 24.85
C LEU A 11 19.50 -6.66 24.18
N ALA A 12 20.77 -7.04 24.24
CA ALA A 12 21.87 -6.33 23.59
C ALA A 12 21.78 -6.42 22.06
N TYR A 13 21.50 -7.61 21.52
CA TYR A 13 21.29 -7.82 20.09
C TYR A 13 20.09 -7.03 19.57
N ARG A 14 19.00 -7.01 20.35
CA ARG A 14 17.82 -6.20 20.08
C ARG A 14 18.13 -4.70 20.07
N ALA A 15 18.82 -4.17 21.07
CA ALA A 15 19.20 -2.75 21.12
C ALA A 15 20.13 -2.38 19.95
N TYR A 16 21.05 -3.27 19.58
CA TYR A 16 21.87 -3.13 18.38
C TYR A 16 21.00 -3.03 17.12
N VAL A 17 20.05 -3.95 16.92
CA VAL A 17 19.14 -3.94 15.76
C VAL A 17 18.27 -2.69 15.74
N GLU A 18 17.71 -2.27 16.87
CA GLU A 18 16.86 -1.06 17.00
C GLU A 18 17.63 0.22 16.65
N ASN A 19 18.84 0.38 17.15
CA ASN A 19 19.70 1.53 16.82
C ASN A 19 20.08 1.57 15.34
N ASN A 20 20.38 0.41 14.74
CA ASN A 20 20.69 0.36 13.32
C ASN A 20 19.46 0.63 12.44
N ILE A 21 18.26 0.18 12.83
CA ILE A 21 17.02 0.51 12.12
C ILE A 21 16.71 2.00 12.21
N GLN A 22 16.93 2.62 13.37
CA GLN A 22 16.77 4.07 13.52
C GLN A 22 17.71 4.82 12.57
N TYR A 23 18.98 4.41 12.52
CA TYR A 23 19.95 4.97 11.58
C TYR A 23 19.53 4.79 10.12
N ILE A 24 19.04 3.61 9.74
CA ILE A 24 18.48 3.35 8.40
C ILE A 24 17.34 4.31 8.06
N ASN A 25 16.43 4.55 9.01
CA ASN A 25 15.30 5.46 8.82
C ASN A 25 15.73 6.93 8.66
N GLU A 26 16.81 7.35 9.33
CA GLU A 26 17.38 8.68 9.13
C GLU A 26 17.93 8.87 7.72
N ILE A 27 18.59 7.84 7.18
CA ILE A 27 19.08 7.83 5.79
C ILE A 27 17.91 7.95 4.81
N HIS A 28 16.85 7.18 5.02
CA HIS A 28 15.63 7.27 4.21
C HIS A 28 14.99 8.66 4.24
N LYS A 29 14.90 9.29 5.41
CA LYS A 29 14.40 10.68 5.54
C LYS A 29 15.25 11.67 4.76
N LYS A 30 16.58 11.49 4.73
CA LYS A 30 17.47 12.35 3.95
C LYS A 30 17.27 12.13 2.45
N ILE A 31 17.18 10.89 2.00
CA ILE A 31 16.89 10.55 0.60
C ILE A 31 15.56 11.19 0.17
N GLU A 32 14.49 11.03 0.94
CA GLU A 32 13.18 11.62 0.63
C GLU A 32 13.22 13.15 0.55
N LYS A 33 13.91 13.81 1.49
CA LYS A 33 14.12 15.27 1.46
C LYS A 33 14.87 15.72 0.21
N LEU A 34 15.85 14.93 -0.24
CA LEU A 34 16.62 15.24 -1.45
C LEU A 34 15.79 15.05 -2.72
N ILE A 35 14.97 13.99 -2.81
CA ILE A 35 14.03 13.80 -3.93
C ILE A 35 13.02 14.96 -3.99
N LEU A 36 12.47 15.39 -2.85
CA LEU A 36 11.57 16.55 -2.78
C LEU A 36 12.25 17.87 -3.17
N LYS A 37 13.56 17.99 -2.93
CA LYS A 37 14.35 19.16 -3.35
C LYS A 37 14.59 19.17 -4.86
N LEU A 38 14.76 18.01 -5.50
CA LEU A 38 14.81 17.89 -6.96
C LEU A 38 13.50 18.35 -7.60
N GLU A 39 12.37 18.06 -6.97
CA GLU A 39 11.03 18.43 -7.47
C GLU A 39 10.77 19.94 -7.43
N LYS A 40 11.35 20.65 -6.47
CA LYS A 40 11.09 22.09 -6.25
C LYS A 40 12.10 23.03 -6.92
N GLU A 41 12.98 22.52 -7.79
CA GLU A 41 14.03 23.27 -8.51
C GLU A 41 14.93 24.16 -7.60
N HIS A 42 15.05 23.84 -6.31
CA HIS A 42 15.75 24.71 -5.34
C HIS A 42 17.27 24.48 -5.26
N ILE A 43 17.82 23.48 -5.95
CA ILE A 43 19.25 23.09 -5.85
C ILE A 43 19.80 22.72 -7.24
N SER A 44 21.10 22.94 -7.45
CA SER A 44 21.84 22.37 -8.59
C SER A 44 21.62 20.85 -8.67
N LEU A 45 21.06 20.37 -9.78
CA LEU A 45 20.72 18.95 -9.97
C LEU A 45 21.93 18.03 -9.77
N LYS A 46 23.11 18.46 -10.20
CA LYS A 46 24.35 17.68 -10.06
C LYS A 46 24.75 17.51 -8.59
N GLU A 47 24.61 18.56 -7.78
CA GLU A 47 24.89 18.49 -6.34
C GLU A 47 23.85 17.62 -5.61
N CYS A 48 22.58 17.72 -6.00
CA CYS A 48 21.52 16.94 -5.38
C CYS A 48 21.63 15.44 -5.70
N PHE A 49 21.97 15.08 -6.95
CA PHE A 49 22.23 13.69 -7.30
C PHE A 49 23.49 13.13 -6.63
N SER A 50 24.54 13.93 -6.44
CA SER A 50 25.72 13.53 -5.69
C SER A 50 25.39 13.28 -4.21
N GLN A 51 24.56 14.12 -3.60
CA GLN A 51 24.07 13.91 -2.22
C GLN A 51 23.18 12.67 -2.11
N LEU A 52 22.30 12.43 -3.08
CA LEU A 52 21.47 11.21 -3.14
C LEU A 52 22.35 9.95 -3.24
N GLU A 53 23.34 9.98 -4.11
CA GLU A 53 24.26 8.85 -4.30
C GLU A 53 25.01 8.53 -2.99
N ASN A 54 25.46 9.55 -2.25
CA ASN A 54 26.13 9.36 -0.97
C ASN A 54 25.22 8.71 0.08
N GLU A 55 23.98 9.17 0.21
CA GLU A 55 23.02 8.59 1.16
C GLU A 55 22.61 7.16 0.75
N ILE A 56 22.48 6.88 -0.56
CA ILE A 56 22.20 5.53 -1.06
C ILE A 56 23.38 4.59 -0.84
N ASN A 57 24.61 5.05 -1.04
CA ASN A 57 25.81 4.27 -0.78
C ASN A 57 25.94 3.94 0.72
N LEU A 58 25.59 4.88 1.58
CA LEU A 58 25.54 4.67 3.02
C LEU A 58 24.43 3.68 3.39
N LEU A 59 23.25 3.76 2.77
CA LEU A 59 22.17 2.79 2.91
C LEU A 59 22.61 1.37 2.49
N LEU A 60 23.28 1.24 1.34
CA LEU A 60 23.80 -0.03 0.82
C LEU A 60 24.85 -0.64 1.74
N LYS A 61 25.75 0.18 2.31
CA LYS A 61 26.71 -0.26 3.33
C LYS A 61 25.98 -0.81 4.54
N VAL A 62 25.00 -0.08 5.06
CA VAL A 62 24.22 -0.56 6.23
C VAL A 62 23.51 -1.86 5.90
N TYR A 63 22.81 -1.94 4.77
CA TYR A 63 22.10 -3.16 4.34
C TYR A 63 23.04 -4.36 4.15
N SER A 64 24.29 -4.15 3.71
CA SER A 64 25.27 -5.24 3.54
C SER A 64 25.70 -5.91 4.86
N HIS A 65 25.49 -5.24 6.00
CA HIS A 65 25.73 -5.82 7.32
C HIS A 65 24.55 -6.66 7.85
N PHE A 66 23.41 -6.65 7.14
CA PHE A 66 22.23 -7.44 7.48
C PHE A 66 22.05 -8.58 6.49
N THR A 67 21.93 -9.81 6.99
CA THR A 67 21.65 -10.99 6.17
C THR A 67 20.18 -11.10 5.74
N SER A 68 19.28 -10.40 6.42
CA SER A 68 17.83 -10.57 6.29
C SER A 68 17.07 -9.23 6.38
N LEU A 69 17.58 -8.18 5.73
CA LEU A 69 16.85 -6.92 5.59
C LEU A 69 16.36 -6.76 4.14
N GLY A 70 15.05 -6.58 3.98
CA GLY A 70 14.38 -6.57 2.69
C GLY A 70 14.65 -5.28 1.95
N GLY A 71 14.76 -5.34 0.61
CA GLY A 71 14.89 -4.14 -0.22
C GLY A 71 16.29 -3.83 -0.73
N TYR A 72 17.33 -4.61 -0.39
CA TYR A 72 18.70 -4.42 -0.90
C TYR A 72 18.77 -4.31 -2.44
N ASN A 73 18.09 -5.21 -3.15
CA ASN A 73 18.02 -5.17 -4.62
C ASN A 73 17.39 -3.88 -5.15
N TYR A 74 16.47 -3.27 -4.40
CA TYR A 74 15.89 -1.98 -4.77
C TYR A 74 16.82 -0.82 -4.41
N CYS A 75 17.64 -0.91 -3.36
CA CYS A 75 18.74 0.05 -3.11
C CYS A 75 19.73 0.07 -4.28
N LEU A 76 20.09 -1.10 -4.83
CA LEU A 76 20.94 -1.20 -6.02
C LEU A 76 20.28 -0.60 -7.27
N LYS A 77 18.99 -0.84 -7.47
CA LYS A 77 18.21 -0.21 -8.55
C LYS A 77 18.14 1.30 -8.39
N LEU A 78 17.99 1.79 -7.16
CA LEU A 78 17.97 3.23 -6.85
C LEU A 78 19.31 3.87 -7.21
N LYS A 79 20.42 3.22 -6.83
CA LYS A 79 21.76 3.66 -7.20
C LYS A 79 21.95 3.70 -8.71
N ALA A 80 21.64 2.61 -9.41
CA ALA A 80 21.76 2.55 -10.87
C ALA A 80 20.93 3.63 -11.58
N LEU A 81 19.74 3.94 -11.05
CA LEU A 81 18.88 5.00 -11.58
C LEU A 81 19.50 6.38 -11.37
N ILE A 82 20.04 6.67 -10.19
CA ILE A 82 20.75 7.93 -9.91
C ILE A 82 21.98 8.08 -10.81
N ASP A 83 22.79 7.02 -10.96
CA ASP A 83 23.97 7.01 -11.84
C ASP A 83 23.60 7.26 -13.30
N SER A 84 22.41 6.79 -13.73
CA SER A 84 21.89 7.06 -15.07
C SER A 84 21.46 8.52 -15.21
N TYR A 85 20.74 9.07 -14.23
CA TYR A 85 20.24 10.45 -14.26
C TYR A 85 21.35 11.50 -14.15
N GLN A 86 22.49 11.18 -13.54
CA GLN A 86 23.67 12.04 -13.56
C GLN A 86 24.27 12.22 -14.97
N LYS A 87 24.00 11.32 -15.92
CA LYS A 87 24.59 11.32 -17.27
C LYS A 87 23.70 11.98 -18.33
N VAL A 88 22.46 12.33 -17.98
CA VAL A 88 21.43 12.77 -18.92
C VAL A 88 20.97 14.19 -18.57
N THR A 89 20.57 14.96 -19.58
CA THR A 89 19.97 16.29 -19.39
C THR A 89 18.57 16.22 -18.75
N ASN A 90 18.18 17.29 -18.03
CA ASN A 90 16.98 17.36 -17.17
C ASN A 90 15.67 16.81 -17.74
N THR A 91 15.48 16.83 -19.05
CA THR A 91 14.24 16.44 -19.72
C THR A 91 13.92 14.94 -19.63
N GLU A 92 14.88 14.09 -19.21
CA GLU A 92 14.68 12.64 -19.14
C GLU A 92 14.57 12.09 -17.70
N ILE A 93 14.64 12.94 -16.68
CA ILE A 93 14.61 12.53 -15.27
C ILE A 93 13.18 12.18 -14.86
N GLN A 94 12.87 10.88 -14.69
CA GLN A 94 11.59 10.44 -14.14
C GLN A 94 11.65 10.39 -12.61
N LEU A 95 11.23 11.47 -11.95
CA LEU A 95 11.15 11.56 -10.47
C LEU A 95 10.20 10.50 -9.88
N SER A 96 9.14 10.14 -10.60
CA SER A 96 8.19 9.09 -10.19
C SER A 96 8.87 7.73 -10.01
N ALA A 97 9.89 7.41 -10.80
CA ALA A 97 10.66 6.20 -10.67
C ALA A 97 11.55 6.20 -9.41
N LEU A 98 12.11 7.35 -9.03
CA LEU A 98 12.88 7.51 -7.78
C LEU A 98 11.99 7.31 -6.56
N TYR A 99 10.84 7.98 -6.51
CA TYR A 99 9.86 7.80 -5.44
C TYR A 99 9.41 6.35 -5.34
N TYR A 100 9.10 5.71 -6.48
CA TYR A 100 8.66 4.31 -6.50
C TYR A 100 9.70 3.36 -5.91
N ILE A 101 10.95 3.44 -6.38
CA ILE A 101 12.01 2.56 -5.90
C ILE A 101 12.25 2.82 -4.41
N HIS A 102 12.29 4.08 -3.97
CA HIS A 102 12.47 4.44 -2.56
C HIS A 102 11.34 3.90 -1.67
N SER A 103 10.08 4.08 -2.05
CA SER A 103 8.94 3.54 -1.31
C SER A 103 8.94 2.02 -1.25
N LYS A 104 9.40 1.33 -2.31
CA LYS A 104 9.47 -0.14 -2.30
C LYS A 104 10.57 -0.69 -1.39
N ILE A 105 11.66 0.06 -1.22
CA ILE A 105 12.70 -0.28 -0.22
C ILE A 105 12.08 -0.26 1.19
N LEU A 106 11.36 0.81 1.53
CA LEU A 106 10.71 0.97 2.84
C LEU A 106 9.68 -0.13 3.10
N GLU A 107 8.86 -0.46 2.11
CA GLU A 107 7.85 -1.52 2.23
C GLU A 107 8.47 -2.88 2.52
N LEU A 108 9.49 -3.28 1.76
CA LEU A 108 10.16 -4.57 1.95
C LEU A 108 10.93 -4.63 3.28
N GLN A 109 11.49 -3.50 3.71
CA GLN A 109 12.08 -3.37 5.03
C GLN A 109 11.01 -3.60 6.12
N GLU A 110 9.84 -2.95 6.02
CA GLU A 110 8.76 -3.11 6.99
C GLU A 110 8.19 -4.54 7.03
N GLU A 111 8.06 -5.19 5.88
CA GLU A 111 7.62 -6.59 5.81
C GLU A 111 8.58 -7.52 6.54
N GLN A 112 9.89 -7.38 6.33
CA GLN A 112 10.86 -8.21 7.03
C GLN A 112 10.92 -7.88 8.53
N LEU A 113 10.77 -6.61 8.92
CA LEU A 113 10.68 -6.20 10.32
C LEU A 113 9.47 -6.77 11.06
N LYS A 114 8.36 -7.09 10.37
CA LYS A 114 7.20 -7.80 10.98
C LYS A 114 7.51 -9.23 11.38
N HIS A 115 8.49 -9.87 10.73
CA HIS A 115 8.90 -11.25 11.00
C HIS A 115 10.04 -11.36 12.03
N PHE A 116 10.62 -10.23 12.48
CA PHE A 116 11.60 -10.25 13.55
C PHE A 116 10.92 -10.44 14.91
N PRO A 117 11.29 -11.49 15.68
CA PRO A 117 10.68 -11.74 16.99
C PRO A 117 11.06 -10.62 17.96
N HIS A 118 10.04 -9.98 18.53
CA HIS A 118 10.11 -9.06 19.66
C HIS A 118 10.87 -7.72 19.48
N LEU A 119 10.75 -7.06 18.33
CA LEU A 119 10.89 -5.59 18.32
C LEU A 119 9.70 -4.99 19.10
N THR A 120 9.99 -4.28 20.19
CA THR A 120 9.01 -3.69 21.10
C THR A 120 8.56 -2.46 20.38
N GLN A 121 7.49 -2.65 19.61
CA GLN A 121 6.53 -1.66 19.16
C GLN A 121 7.03 -0.21 19.22
N LYS A 122 7.65 0.23 18.12
CA LYS A 122 7.12 1.16 17.08
C LYS A 122 5.84 2.02 17.39
N LYS A 123 5.24 2.03 18.57
CA LYS A 123 4.08 2.90 18.90
C LYS A 123 4.52 4.24 19.49
N ALA A 124 5.38 4.24 20.50
CA ALA A 124 5.78 5.48 21.20
C ALA A 124 6.55 6.48 20.29
N LEU A 125 7.42 5.98 19.41
CA LEU A 125 8.19 6.83 18.50
C LEU A 125 7.36 7.37 17.33
N TYR A 126 6.31 6.67 16.91
CA TYR A 126 5.39 7.17 15.87
C TYR A 126 4.46 8.27 16.42
N ASP A 127 4.07 8.19 17.70
CA ASP A 127 3.31 9.24 18.37
C ASP A 127 4.13 10.53 18.54
N GLU A 128 5.44 10.42 18.81
CA GLU A 128 6.35 11.58 18.80
C GLU A 128 6.68 12.09 17.38
N LEU A 129 6.84 11.21 16.38
CA LEU A 129 7.18 11.61 15.00
C LEU A 129 5.98 12.13 14.19
N THR A 130 4.75 11.80 14.56
CA THR A 130 3.53 12.39 13.97
C THR A 130 3.24 13.81 14.47
N SER A 131 4.04 14.35 15.38
CA SER A 131 3.93 15.77 15.80
C SER A 131 4.36 16.78 14.72
N THR A 132 4.96 16.33 13.61
CA THR A 132 5.13 17.16 12.40
C THR A 132 4.06 16.79 11.37
N LYS A 133 2.90 17.42 11.52
CA LYS A 133 1.64 17.16 10.80
C LYS A 133 1.21 15.69 10.84
N LYS A 134 0.43 15.34 11.86
CA LYS A 134 -0.65 14.37 11.68
C LYS A 134 -1.41 14.77 10.42
N PHE A 135 -1.23 14.02 9.32
CA PHE A 135 -2.34 13.87 8.38
C PHE A 135 -3.42 13.21 9.21
N VAL A 136 -4.32 14.05 9.69
CA VAL A 136 -5.51 13.63 10.42
C VAL A 136 -6.19 12.60 9.52
N GLU A 137 -6.71 11.53 10.11
CA GLU A 137 -7.51 10.51 9.42
C GLU A 137 -8.73 11.11 8.66
N ASP A 138 -8.94 12.43 8.80
CA ASP A 138 -9.86 13.31 8.09
C ASP A 138 -9.59 13.48 6.58
N ASP A 139 -8.37 13.26 6.05
CA ASP A 139 -8.09 13.77 4.69
C ASP A 139 -8.66 12.92 3.54
N VAL A 140 -8.85 11.60 3.72
CA VAL A 140 -9.55 10.78 2.70
C VAL A 140 -11.05 11.07 2.71
N HIS A 141 -11.65 11.34 3.88
CA HIS A 141 -13.08 11.66 3.97
C HIS A 141 -13.43 12.96 3.25
N ASN A 142 -12.48 13.91 3.20
CA ASN A 142 -12.63 15.20 2.53
C ASN A 142 -12.32 15.15 1.01
N CYS A 143 -11.85 14.02 0.49
CA CYS A 143 -11.58 13.87 -0.94
C CYS A 143 -12.87 13.55 -1.73
N THR A 144 -12.98 14.12 -2.93
CA THR A 144 -14.11 13.88 -3.86
C THR A 144 -14.16 12.42 -4.34
N TYR A 145 -13.00 11.82 -4.60
CA TYR A 145 -12.89 10.42 -4.99
C TYR A 145 -12.14 9.66 -3.91
N LYS A 146 -12.76 8.60 -3.40
CA LYS A 146 -12.18 7.74 -2.35
C LYS A 146 -12.24 6.30 -2.81
N TRP A 147 -11.15 5.58 -2.59
CA TRP A 147 -11.05 4.17 -2.95
C TRP A 147 -10.63 3.32 -1.77
N ILE A 148 -11.24 2.16 -1.66
CA ILE A 148 -10.85 1.14 -0.69
C ILE A 148 -10.26 -0.03 -1.46
N THR A 149 -9.10 -0.49 -1.00
CA THR A 149 -8.43 -1.66 -1.57
C THR A 149 -8.64 -2.86 -0.67
N PHE A 150 -8.70 -4.05 -1.27
CA PHE A 150 -8.88 -5.30 -0.55
C PHE A 150 -8.34 -6.47 -1.36
N LYS A 151 -8.03 -7.57 -0.70
CA LYS A 151 -7.46 -8.77 -1.31
C LYS A 151 -8.50 -9.89 -1.33
N ARG A 152 -8.56 -10.64 -2.42
CA ARG A 152 -9.36 -11.87 -2.54
C ARG A 152 -8.56 -12.88 -3.37
N ASN A 153 -8.38 -14.10 -2.88
CA ASN A 153 -7.67 -15.19 -3.54
C ASN A 153 -6.28 -14.77 -4.07
N GLY A 154 -5.50 -14.10 -3.22
CA GLY A 154 -4.15 -13.66 -3.59
C GLY A 154 -4.09 -12.38 -4.43
N MET A 155 -5.20 -11.94 -5.03
CA MET A 155 -5.25 -10.77 -5.91
C MET A 155 -5.79 -9.52 -5.21
N TRP A 156 -5.28 -8.36 -5.63
CA TRP A 156 -5.71 -7.07 -5.13
C TRP A 156 -6.83 -6.46 -5.98
N PHE A 157 -7.80 -5.89 -5.29
CA PHE A 157 -8.96 -5.22 -5.86
C PHE A 157 -9.08 -3.82 -5.29
N VAL A 158 -9.73 -2.94 -6.04
CA VAL A 158 -10.04 -1.58 -5.62
C VAL A 158 -11.43 -1.19 -6.11
N VAL A 159 -12.17 -0.45 -5.28
CA VAL A 159 -13.51 0.08 -5.58
C VAL A 159 -13.64 1.50 -5.05
N LEU A 160 -14.54 2.28 -5.65
CA LEU A 160 -14.93 3.59 -5.13
C LEU A 160 -15.81 3.44 -3.88
N PHE A 161 -15.79 4.43 -3.01
CA PHE A 161 -16.71 4.50 -1.87
C PHE A 161 -16.93 5.95 -1.43
N ASP A 162 -18.11 6.24 -0.91
CA ASP A 162 -18.41 7.46 -0.15
C ASP A 162 -18.24 7.20 1.36
N SER A 163 -18.79 6.05 1.81
CA SER A 163 -18.59 5.44 3.12
C SER A 163 -18.52 3.91 3.01
N TYR A 164 -17.97 3.23 4.01
CA TYR A 164 -17.88 1.77 4.01
C TYR A 164 -18.03 1.17 5.41
N LEU A 165 -18.41 -0.09 5.48
CA LEU A 165 -18.53 -0.91 6.69
C LEU A 165 -17.91 -2.28 6.44
N LEU A 166 -17.25 -2.83 7.46
CA LEU A 166 -16.71 -4.20 7.42
C LEU A 166 -17.65 -5.10 8.21
N LEU A 167 -18.07 -6.20 7.59
CA LEU A 167 -18.99 -7.16 8.15
C LEU A 167 -18.42 -8.58 8.02
N ASN A 168 -18.88 -9.45 8.90
CA ASN A 168 -18.80 -10.90 8.71
C ASN A 168 -20.07 -11.41 8.04
N THR A 169 -19.99 -12.60 7.43
CA THR A 169 -21.16 -13.28 6.86
C THR A 169 -22.22 -13.63 7.90
N SER A 170 -21.85 -13.68 9.18
CA SER A 170 -22.78 -13.82 10.32
C SER A 170 -23.65 -12.58 10.54
N ASP A 171 -23.18 -11.41 10.11
CA ASP A 171 -23.86 -10.13 10.35
C ASP A 171 -24.94 -9.85 9.29
N VAL A 172 -25.00 -10.69 8.25
CA VAL A 172 -26.01 -10.64 7.18
C VAL A 172 -26.90 -11.88 7.22
N SER A 173 -28.16 -11.71 6.85
CA SER A 173 -29.15 -12.79 6.86
C SER A 173 -29.53 -13.19 5.43
N GLY A 174 -29.95 -14.45 5.25
CA GLY A 174 -30.46 -14.92 3.96
C GLY A 174 -29.45 -14.92 2.81
N LEU A 175 -28.16 -15.11 3.11
CA LEU A 175 -27.10 -15.17 2.10
C LEU A 175 -27.36 -16.31 1.12
N LYS A 176 -27.59 -15.99 -0.15
CA LYS A 176 -27.85 -16.95 -1.22
C LYS A 176 -27.15 -16.55 -2.53
N PRO A 177 -26.67 -17.50 -3.33
CA PRO A 177 -26.12 -17.21 -4.65
C PRO A 177 -27.22 -16.67 -5.58
N LEU A 178 -26.90 -15.66 -6.39
CA LEU A 178 -27.81 -15.06 -7.37
C LEU A 178 -27.42 -15.45 -8.81
N SER A 179 -26.19 -15.17 -9.21
CA SER A 179 -25.64 -15.49 -10.54
C SER A 179 -24.12 -15.55 -10.45
N GLN A 180 -23.44 -16.44 -11.19
CA GLN A 180 -21.97 -16.67 -11.22
C GLN A 180 -21.17 -16.14 -10.01
N ASN A 181 -20.87 -14.85 -9.97
CA ASN A 181 -20.01 -14.18 -8.99
C ASN A 181 -20.75 -13.25 -8.02
N TYR A 182 -22.07 -13.36 -7.93
CA TYR A 182 -22.95 -12.49 -7.14
C TYR A 182 -23.81 -13.30 -6.17
N TYR A 183 -23.99 -12.73 -5.00
CA TYR A 183 -24.80 -13.22 -3.90
C TYR A 183 -25.76 -12.12 -3.48
N GLN A 184 -26.88 -12.54 -2.91
CA GLN A 184 -27.86 -11.67 -2.30
C GLN A 184 -27.90 -11.95 -0.81
N ALA A 185 -27.96 -10.90 0.00
CA ALA A 185 -28.18 -11.00 1.44
C ALA A 185 -29.06 -9.84 1.92
N THR A 186 -29.51 -9.93 3.16
CA THR A 186 -30.27 -8.87 3.83
C THR A 186 -29.46 -8.34 5.02
N PHE A 187 -29.22 -7.03 5.03
CA PHE A 187 -28.55 -6.31 6.10
C PHE A 187 -29.41 -5.11 6.51
N ASN A 188 -29.73 -4.98 7.81
CA ASN A 188 -30.62 -3.93 8.33
C ASN A 188 -31.92 -3.76 7.52
N ASN A 189 -32.63 -4.86 7.26
CA ASN A 189 -33.87 -4.93 6.44
C ASN A 189 -33.72 -4.44 4.99
N THR A 190 -32.49 -4.24 4.51
CA THR A 190 -32.20 -3.83 3.13
C THR A 190 -31.59 -5.01 2.37
N THR A 191 -32.09 -5.28 1.18
CA THR A 191 -31.50 -6.26 0.27
C THR A 191 -30.21 -5.69 -0.32
N ILE A 192 -29.12 -6.43 -0.19
CA ILE A 192 -27.80 -6.06 -0.70
C ILE A 192 -27.29 -7.11 -1.69
N THR A 193 -26.61 -6.62 -2.72
CA THR A 193 -25.89 -7.45 -3.69
C THR A 193 -24.42 -7.52 -3.30
N ILE A 194 -23.89 -8.72 -3.08
CA ILE A 194 -22.50 -8.98 -2.70
C ILE A 194 -21.80 -9.66 -3.86
N ARG A 195 -20.70 -9.08 -4.35
CA ARG A 195 -19.88 -9.65 -5.43
C ARG A 195 -18.70 -10.42 -4.83
N ASP A 196 -18.48 -11.66 -5.27
CA ASP A 196 -17.18 -12.32 -5.14
C ASP A 196 -16.35 -11.96 -6.38
N PRO A 197 -15.36 -11.07 -6.28
CA PRO A 197 -14.64 -10.58 -7.46
C PRO A 197 -13.77 -11.66 -8.10
N LEU A 198 -13.47 -12.77 -7.40
CA LEU A 198 -12.79 -13.92 -7.96
C LEU A 198 -13.27 -15.22 -7.31
N ARG A 199 -14.32 -15.80 -7.88
CA ARG A 199 -14.81 -17.13 -7.49
C ARG A 199 -13.98 -18.23 -8.17
N LEU A 200 -13.35 -19.10 -7.38
CA LEU A 200 -12.54 -20.24 -7.85
C LEU A 200 -13.17 -21.58 -7.45
N ASP A 201 -14.51 -21.68 -7.50
CA ASP A 201 -15.31 -22.84 -7.01
C ASP A 201 -15.21 -23.15 -5.49
N GLU A 202 -14.41 -22.40 -4.75
CA GLU A 202 -14.38 -22.39 -3.28
C GLU A 202 -15.59 -21.66 -2.67
N GLN A 203 -15.87 -21.93 -1.38
CA GLN A 203 -16.85 -21.13 -0.63
C GLN A 203 -16.43 -19.65 -0.61
N PRO A 204 -17.38 -18.71 -0.67
CA PRO A 204 -17.05 -17.28 -0.55
C PRO A 204 -16.41 -17.00 0.81
N SER A 205 -15.61 -15.93 0.88
CA SER A 205 -15.00 -15.52 2.14
C SER A 205 -16.04 -15.25 3.23
N THR A 206 -15.66 -15.45 4.50
CA THR A 206 -16.51 -15.14 5.65
C THR A 206 -16.60 -13.64 5.94
N THR A 207 -15.86 -12.81 5.22
CA THR A 207 -15.84 -11.35 5.42
C THR A 207 -16.31 -10.59 4.19
N VAL A 208 -17.09 -9.53 4.43
CA VAL A 208 -17.75 -8.70 3.42
C VAL A 208 -17.46 -7.23 3.70
N VAL A 209 -16.98 -6.51 2.69
CA VAL A 209 -16.89 -5.04 2.73
C VAL A 209 -18.13 -4.48 2.06
N LEU A 210 -18.94 -3.75 2.82
CA LEU A 210 -20.03 -2.97 2.29
C LEU A 210 -19.53 -1.57 1.98
N VAL A 211 -19.74 -1.10 0.76
CA VAL A 211 -19.45 0.27 0.35
C VAL A 211 -20.75 0.94 -0.06
N ASN A 212 -20.97 2.15 0.44
CA ASN A 212 -21.98 3.05 -0.09
C ASN A 212 -21.32 3.92 -1.14
N TYR A 213 -21.89 3.99 -2.33
CA TYR A 213 -21.43 4.85 -3.41
C TYR A 213 -22.64 5.37 -4.19
N HIS A 214 -22.77 6.69 -4.32
CA HIS A 214 -23.93 7.35 -4.94
C HIS A 214 -25.28 6.85 -4.41
N ASN A 215 -25.42 6.81 -3.07
CA ASN A 215 -26.62 6.35 -2.34
C ASN A 215 -27.04 4.90 -2.64
N SER A 216 -26.15 4.07 -3.18
CA SER A 216 -26.37 2.64 -3.40
C SER A 216 -25.34 1.82 -2.62
N ILE A 217 -25.79 0.71 -2.06
CA ILE A 217 -24.95 -0.18 -1.24
C ILE A 217 -24.48 -1.35 -2.09
N TYR A 218 -23.18 -1.59 -2.08
CA TYR A 218 -22.54 -2.69 -2.79
C TYR A 218 -21.69 -3.49 -1.81
N GLY A 219 -21.79 -4.82 -1.87
CA GLY A 219 -20.95 -5.71 -1.07
C GLY A 219 -19.85 -6.35 -1.90
N TYR A 220 -18.70 -6.61 -1.28
CA TYR A 220 -17.63 -7.40 -1.87
C TYR A 220 -17.06 -8.38 -0.86
N PHE A 221 -16.90 -9.64 -1.26
CA PHE A 221 -16.13 -10.60 -0.47
C PHE A 221 -14.65 -10.26 -0.54
N TYR A 222 -13.98 -10.37 0.61
CA TYR A 222 -12.54 -10.11 0.72
C TYR A 222 -11.91 -11.06 1.74
N ASP A 223 -10.60 -11.29 1.67
CA ASP A 223 -9.83 -12.06 2.66
C ASP A 223 -9.03 -11.13 3.58
N SER A 224 -8.49 -10.03 3.04
CA SER A 224 -7.80 -9.00 3.84
C SER A 224 -8.10 -7.60 3.32
N ILE A 225 -8.37 -6.66 4.24
CA ILE A 225 -8.57 -5.25 3.89
C ILE A 225 -7.22 -4.57 3.64
N GLY A 226 -7.18 -3.68 2.65
CA GLY A 226 -5.99 -2.93 2.26
C GLY A 226 -6.03 -1.46 2.69
N LYS A 227 -5.32 -0.63 1.94
CA LYS A 227 -5.23 0.83 2.11
C LYS A 227 -6.49 1.54 1.61
N LYS A 228 -6.76 2.71 2.21
CA LYS A 228 -7.71 3.71 1.74
C LYS A 228 -6.94 4.78 0.95
N LEU A 229 -7.50 5.22 -0.17
CA LEU A 229 -6.90 6.22 -1.05
C LEU A 229 -7.91 7.34 -1.27
N GLY A 230 -7.46 8.59 -1.34
CA GLY A 230 -8.30 9.75 -1.61
C GLY A 230 -7.63 10.67 -2.62
N ALA A 231 -8.41 11.23 -3.56
CA ALA A 231 -7.95 12.25 -4.49
C ALA A 231 -9.08 13.22 -4.86
N ARG A 232 -8.71 14.41 -5.35
CA ARG A 232 -9.67 15.41 -5.87
C ARG A 232 -10.21 15.07 -7.26
N SER A 233 -9.51 14.23 -8.01
CA SER A 233 -9.88 13.79 -9.36
C SER A 233 -9.80 12.27 -9.47
N ASN A 234 -10.51 11.69 -10.45
CA ASN A 234 -10.56 10.23 -10.65
C ASN A 234 -9.30 9.69 -11.34
N ILE A 235 -8.17 9.77 -10.65
CA ILE A 235 -6.85 9.36 -11.15
C ILE A 235 -6.81 7.87 -11.49
N LEU A 236 -7.50 7.02 -10.73
CA LEU A 236 -7.46 5.57 -10.95
C LEU A 236 -8.19 5.16 -12.24
N GLN A 237 -9.26 5.87 -12.61
CA GLN A 237 -9.93 5.61 -13.89
C GLN A 237 -9.06 5.98 -15.08
N GLN A 238 -8.28 7.06 -14.99
CA GLN A 238 -7.34 7.46 -16.06
C GLN A 238 -6.18 6.47 -16.23
N MET A 239 -5.78 5.80 -15.15
CA MET A 239 -4.73 4.77 -15.16
C MET A 239 -5.25 3.39 -15.59
N ALA A 240 -6.57 3.17 -15.56
CA ALA A 240 -7.17 1.87 -15.77
C ALA A 240 -7.04 1.45 -17.24
N LYS A 241 -6.38 0.32 -17.47
CA LYS A 241 -6.34 -0.33 -18.78
C LYS A 241 -7.38 -1.44 -18.81
N ALA A 242 -8.45 -1.23 -19.58
CA ALA A 242 -9.45 -2.26 -19.81
C ALA A 242 -8.85 -3.37 -20.71
N PRO A 243 -8.94 -4.64 -20.33
CA PRO A 243 -8.54 -5.74 -21.20
C PRO A 243 -9.47 -5.81 -22.43
N GLU A 244 -8.89 -5.90 -23.62
CA GLU A 244 -9.65 -6.09 -24.87
C GLU A 244 -10.42 -7.42 -24.82
N GLY A 245 -11.69 -7.41 -25.23
CA GLY A 245 -12.53 -8.61 -25.36
C GLY A 245 -13.18 -9.15 -24.08
N TYR A 246 -13.04 -8.50 -22.92
CA TYR A 246 -13.67 -8.95 -21.67
C TYR A 246 -14.92 -8.13 -21.29
N SER A 247 -16.05 -8.81 -21.10
CA SER A 247 -17.34 -8.21 -20.70
C SER A 247 -17.55 -8.13 -19.18
N LEU A 248 -16.49 -8.05 -18.39
CA LEU A 248 -16.60 -7.95 -16.94
C LEU A 248 -16.86 -6.50 -16.51
N PRO A 249 -17.67 -6.27 -15.46
CA PRO A 249 -17.90 -4.93 -14.94
C PRO A 249 -16.70 -4.46 -14.12
N LEU A 250 -15.68 -4.00 -14.83
CA LEU A 250 -14.44 -3.43 -14.30
C LEU A 250 -14.05 -2.20 -15.12
N TYR A 251 -13.31 -1.29 -14.50
CA TYR A 251 -12.68 -0.16 -15.19
C TYR A 251 -11.38 -0.58 -15.86
N GLY A 252 -10.64 -1.51 -15.26
CA GLY A 252 -9.40 -2.03 -15.83
C GLY A 252 -8.43 -2.55 -14.79
N ARG A 253 -7.23 -2.89 -15.22
CA ARG A 253 -6.09 -3.12 -14.34
C ARG A 253 -5.36 -1.79 -14.11
N ILE A 254 -4.99 -1.55 -12.86
CA ILE A 254 -4.16 -0.42 -12.47
C ILE A 254 -2.94 -0.92 -11.70
N ARG A 255 -1.86 -0.15 -11.70
CA ARG A 255 -0.69 -0.41 -10.88
C ARG A 255 -0.53 0.72 -9.88
N LEU A 256 -0.58 0.38 -8.59
CA LEU A 256 -0.39 1.33 -7.49
C LEU A 256 0.69 0.80 -6.58
N PHE A 257 1.66 1.63 -6.22
CA PHE A 257 2.72 1.26 -5.26
C PHE A 257 3.47 -0.04 -5.63
N GLY A 258 3.53 -0.39 -6.92
CA GLY A 258 4.21 -1.59 -7.41
C GLY A 258 3.34 -2.82 -7.53
N ASP A 259 2.18 -2.83 -6.87
CA ASP A 259 1.22 -3.93 -6.91
C ASP A 259 0.17 -3.70 -8.01
N SER A 260 -0.32 -4.81 -8.57
CA SER A 260 -1.38 -4.78 -9.58
C SER A 260 -2.74 -4.92 -8.89
N TYR A 261 -3.63 -3.97 -9.15
CA TYR A 261 -5.01 -3.99 -8.67
C TYR A 261 -5.97 -4.15 -9.84
N ILE A 262 -7.05 -4.88 -9.61
CA ILE A 262 -8.21 -4.93 -10.50
C ILE A 262 -9.21 -3.88 -10.01
N TYR A 263 -9.45 -2.85 -10.82
CA TYR A 263 -10.39 -1.78 -10.50
C TYR A 263 -11.79 -2.16 -10.96
N LEU A 264 -12.67 -2.44 -10.00
CA LEU A 264 -14.02 -2.94 -10.26
C LEU A 264 -15.03 -1.80 -10.44
N LYS A 265 -16.04 -2.04 -11.29
CA LYS A 265 -17.25 -1.21 -11.34
C LYS A 265 -18.25 -1.71 -10.31
N HIS A 266 -19.01 -0.77 -9.74
CA HIS A 266 -20.19 -1.10 -8.96
C HIS A 266 -21.29 -1.60 -9.90
N VAL A 267 -21.90 -2.74 -9.54
CA VAL A 267 -23.01 -3.33 -10.28
C VAL A 267 -24.03 -3.79 -9.28
N ASP A 268 -25.26 -3.34 -9.47
CA ASP A 268 -26.43 -3.90 -8.80
C ASP A 268 -27.18 -4.75 -9.81
N VAL A 269 -27.24 -6.06 -9.58
CA VAL A 269 -27.91 -7.00 -10.49
C VAL A 269 -29.43 -6.82 -10.43
N ASN A 270 -29.94 -6.14 -9.39
CA ASN A 270 -31.38 -5.92 -9.18
C ASN A 270 -31.91 -4.61 -9.80
N LYS A 271 -31.04 -3.74 -10.33
CA LYS A 271 -31.44 -2.51 -11.01
C LYS A 271 -31.03 -2.58 -12.49
N PRO A 272 -31.97 -2.47 -13.44
CA PRO A 272 -31.59 -2.33 -14.85
C PRO A 272 -30.82 -1.01 -15.00
N GLY A 273 -29.66 -1.09 -15.67
CA GLY A 273 -28.79 0.04 -15.97
C GLY A 273 -29.34 0.96 -17.06
#